data_AF-W1X2X1-F1
#
_entry.id   AF-W1X2X1-F1
#
_cell.length_a   1.000
_cell.length_b   1.000
_cell.length_c   1.000
_cell.angle_alpha   90.00
_cell.angle_beta   90.00
_cell.angle_gamma   90.00
#
_symmetry.space_group_name_H-M   'P 1'
#
loop_
_entity.id
_entity.type
_entity.pdbx_description
1 polymer ?
#
loop_
_entity_poly.entity_id
_entity_poly.type
_entity_poly.pdbx_seq_one_letter_code
_entity_poly.pdbx_strand_id
1 'polypeptide(L)'
;MERKWYLDFWALIREPFKRGIPEIVEFGTIQRGFAATVAMVAITLVFSAITELLLAYVFGAHIVKLGSVIGRFAGQGVMSLTLGLIGTFFVLAIYSVIFSQVANKFGAHTNYESVLKICWYQSAYTQFLSIMIGLLEIMLVIIAKGLGFYEASSTLGLTIFNYFFQIVNLGTFIWFLWVSLSLMGRQIEKGRLATFGIGILASLIPVAFIGILVGLVMLATSR
;
A
#
# COMPACT_ATOMS: atom_id res chain seq x y z
N MET A 1 12.88 -26.04 -10.98
CA MET A 1 13.33 -24.64 -11.16
C MET A 1 12.85 -23.83 -9.96
N GLU A 2 13.74 -23.15 -9.25
CA GLU A 2 13.33 -22.18 -8.22
C GLU A 2 12.54 -21.04 -8.88
N ARG A 3 11.25 -20.92 -8.52
CA ARG A 3 10.44 -19.76 -8.93
C ARG A 3 10.92 -18.52 -8.18
N LYS A 4 11.04 -17.40 -8.89
CA LYS A 4 11.52 -16.12 -8.34
C LYS A 4 10.35 -15.23 -7.95
N TRP A 5 10.54 -14.38 -6.92
CA TRP A 5 9.49 -13.51 -6.36
C TRP A 5 8.80 -12.62 -7.40
N TYR A 6 9.54 -12.15 -8.42
CA TYR A 6 9.00 -11.24 -9.43
C TYR A 6 8.01 -11.93 -10.37
N LEU A 7 8.11 -13.25 -10.56
CA LEU A 7 7.15 -13.98 -11.41
C LEU A 7 5.79 -14.06 -10.73
N ASP A 8 5.80 -14.45 -9.45
CA ASP A 8 4.59 -14.53 -8.61
C ASP A 8 3.92 -13.15 -8.51
N PHE A 9 4.71 -12.09 -8.30
CA PHE A 9 4.20 -10.72 -8.21
C PHE A 9 3.70 -10.19 -9.57
N TRP A 10 4.39 -10.51 -10.67
CA TRP A 10 3.97 -10.13 -12.00
C TRP A 10 2.64 -10.78 -12.41
N ALA A 11 2.42 -12.04 -12.02
CA ALA A 11 1.16 -12.73 -12.22
C ALA A 11 0.02 -12.04 -11.44
N LEU A 12 0.29 -11.57 -10.22
CA LEU A 12 -0.66 -10.78 -9.42
C LEU A 12 -1.03 -9.45 -10.08
N ILE A 13 -0.07 -8.79 -10.72
CA ILE A 13 -0.29 -7.53 -11.45
C ILE A 13 -1.13 -7.76 -12.71
N ARG A 14 -0.72 -8.70 -13.56
CA ARG A 14 -1.32 -8.86 -14.90
C ARG A 14 -2.67 -9.56 -14.86
N GLU A 15 -2.78 -10.61 -14.05
CA GLU A 15 -3.96 -11.49 -14.02
C GLU A 15 -4.30 -11.90 -12.58
N PRO A 16 -4.72 -10.94 -11.72
CA PRO A 16 -4.91 -11.18 -10.30
C PRO A 16 -5.84 -12.36 -10.02
N PHE A 17 -7.00 -12.43 -10.68
CA PHE A 17 -7.99 -13.48 -10.40
C PHE A 17 -7.75 -14.81 -11.12
N LYS A 18 -7.08 -14.79 -12.29
CA LYS A 18 -6.91 -15.99 -13.12
C LYS A 18 -5.66 -16.79 -12.75
N ARG A 19 -4.54 -16.12 -12.50
CA ARG A 19 -3.25 -16.78 -12.25
C ARG A 19 -2.60 -16.29 -10.96
N GLY A 20 -2.57 -14.98 -10.71
CA GLY A 20 -1.82 -14.39 -9.59
C GLY A 20 -2.25 -14.88 -8.20
N ILE A 21 -3.54 -14.76 -7.87
CA ILE A 21 -4.09 -15.20 -6.59
C ILE A 21 -3.91 -16.72 -6.37
N PRO A 22 -4.32 -17.61 -7.30
CA PRO A 22 -4.04 -19.04 -7.15
C PRO A 22 -2.55 -19.33 -6.96
N GLU A 23 -1.69 -18.70 -7.75
CA GLU A 23 -0.25 -18.95 -7.73
C GLU A 23 0.41 -18.55 -6.41
N ILE A 24 -0.01 -17.43 -5.81
CA ILE A 24 0.48 -16.99 -4.50
C ILE A 24 -0.03 -17.88 -3.36
N VAL A 25 -1.29 -18.31 -3.43
CA VAL A 25 -1.86 -19.19 -2.40
C VAL A 25 -1.17 -20.55 -2.42
N GLU A 26 -0.95 -21.14 -3.60
CA GLU A 26 -0.38 -22.49 -3.74
C GLU A 26 1.16 -22.53 -3.65
N PHE A 27 1.87 -21.56 -4.24
CA PHE A 27 3.33 -21.63 -4.40
C PHE A 27 4.08 -20.45 -3.78
N GLY A 28 3.38 -19.43 -3.29
CA GLY A 28 3.97 -18.26 -2.66
C GLY A 28 4.65 -18.61 -1.34
N THR A 29 5.65 -17.82 -0.96
CA THR A 29 6.37 -17.97 0.32
C THR A 29 6.51 -16.61 1.01
N ILE A 30 6.70 -16.62 2.34
CA ILE A 30 6.91 -15.39 3.12
C ILE A 30 8.14 -14.63 2.60
N GLN A 31 9.25 -15.32 2.33
CA GLN A 31 10.48 -14.71 1.84
C GLN A 31 10.29 -14.02 0.49
N ARG A 32 9.53 -14.63 -0.43
CA ARG A 32 9.24 -14.01 -1.73
C ARG A 32 8.28 -12.83 -1.60
N GLY A 33 7.27 -12.93 -0.75
CA GLY A 33 6.39 -11.82 -0.42
C GLY A 33 7.18 -10.63 0.15
N PHE A 34 8.04 -10.89 1.14
CA PHE A 34 8.91 -9.89 1.73
C PHE A 34 9.83 -9.24 0.70
N ALA A 35 10.52 -10.05 -0.12
CA ALA A 35 11.40 -9.54 -1.18
C ALA A 35 10.63 -8.65 -2.17
N ALA A 36 9.41 -9.04 -2.55
CA ALA A 36 8.55 -8.22 -3.40
C ALA A 36 8.19 -6.89 -2.72
N THR A 37 7.84 -6.89 -1.44
CA THR A 37 7.53 -5.65 -0.71
C THR A 37 8.75 -4.74 -0.59
N VAL A 38 9.91 -5.26 -0.21
CA VAL A 38 11.16 -4.49 -0.11
C VAL A 38 11.49 -3.86 -1.46
N ALA A 39 11.44 -4.64 -2.54
CA ALA A 39 11.69 -4.14 -3.89
C ALA A 39 10.71 -3.03 -4.26
N MET A 40 9.41 -3.23 -4.01
CA MET A 40 8.39 -2.24 -4.33
C MET A 40 8.51 -0.96 -3.50
N VAL A 41 8.81 -1.04 -2.20
CA VAL A 41 9.05 0.14 -1.35
C VAL A 41 10.27 0.92 -1.85
N ALA A 42 11.36 0.23 -2.20
CA ALA A 42 12.54 0.87 -2.77
C ALA A 42 12.21 1.58 -4.09
N ILE A 43 11.46 0.92 -4.99
CA ILE A 43 10.99 1.53 -6.24
C ILE A 43 10.10 2.75 -5.95
N THR A 44 9.16 2.65 -5.00
CA THR A 44 8.27 3.77 -4.63
C THR A 44 9.07 4.98 -4.16
N LEU A 45 10.12 4.77 -3.37
CA LEU A 45 10.96 5.88 -2.88
C LEU A 45 11.76 6.53 -4.02
N VAL A 46 12.39 5.73 -4.88
CA VAL A 46 13.08 6.24 -6.08
C VAL A 46 12.11 7.04 -6.94
N PHE A 47 10.92 6.48 -7.18
CA PHE A 47 9.87 7.11 -7.95
C PHE A 47 9.40 8.44 -7.34
N SER A 48 9.22 8.49 -6.02
CA SER A 48 8.85 9.70 -5.29
C SER A 48 9.90 10.80 -5.44
N ALA A 49 11.19 10.47 -5.32
CA ALA A 49 12.26 11.44 -5.50
C ALA A 49 12.36 11.97 -6.94
N ILE A 50 12.26 11.08 -7.94
CA ILE A 50 12.23 11.47 -9.36
C ILE A 50 11.03 12.38 -9.63
N THR A 51 9.87 12.07 -9.06
CA THR A 51 8.65 12.86 -9.20
C THR A 51 8.83 14.27 -8.64
N GLU A 52 9.38 14.39 -7.43
CA GLU A 52 9.63 15.69 -6.80
C GLU A 52 10.60 16.54 -7.65
N LEU A 53 11.66 15.92 -8.17
CA LEU A 53 12.61 16.56 -9.09
C LEU A 53 11.95 17.01 -10.39
N LEU A 54 11.13 16.15 -11.02
CA LEU A 54 10.46 16.44 -12.27
C LEU A 54 9.47 17.59 -12.11
N LEU A 55 8.65 17.58 -11.06
CA LEU A 55 7.72 18.67 -10.76
C LEU A 55 8.47 19.97 -10.44
N ALA A 56 9.56 19.91 -9.67
CA ALA A 56 10.39 21.08 -9.41
C ALA A 56 10.94 21.70 -10.70
N TYR A 57 11.41 20.88 -11.64
CA TYR A 57 11.85 21.33 -12.96
C TYR A 57 10.69 21.91 -13.78
N VAL A 58 9.57 21.20 -13.89
CA VAL A 58 8.40 21.63 -14.66
C VAL A 58 7.89 22.99 -14.14
N PHE A 59 7.84 23.21 -12.83
CA PHE A 59 7.36 24.46 -12.22
C PHE A 59 8.45 25.54 -11.99
N GLY A 60 9.66 25.34 -12.53
CA GLY A 60 10.71 26.38 -12.54
C GLY A 60 11.39 26.64 -11.19
N ALA A 61 11.42 25.66 -10.28
CA ALA A 61 12.07 25.81 -8.98
C ALA A 61 13.61 25.87 -9.09
N HIS A 62 14.24 26.66 -8.22
CA HIS A 62 15.70 26.89 -8.20
C HIS A 62 16.55 25.65 -7.87
N ILE A 63 17.79 25.64 -8.37
CA ILE A 63 18.83 24.59 -8.20
C ILE A 63 19.07 24.18 -6.74
N VAL A 64 18.91 25.09 -5.79
CA VAL A 64 19.03 24.81 -4.33
C VAL A 64 17.98 23.78 -3.87
N LYS A 65 16.79 23.81 -4.47
CA LYS A 65 15.72 22.84 -4.20
C LYS A 65 16.11 21.45 -4.71
N LEU A 66 16.76 21.33 -5.88
CA LEU A 66 17.27 20.05 -6.40
C LEU A 66 18.31 19.42 -5.46
N GLY A 67 19.28 20.20 -4.97
CA GLY A 67 20.28 19.71 -4.01
C GLY A 67 19.64 19.21 -2.71
N SER A 68 18.60 19.90 -2.23
CA SER A 68 17.85 19.49 -1.03
C SER A 68 17.05 18.20 -1.21
N VAL A 69 16.45 17.98 -2.39
CA VAL A 69 15.68 16.76 -2.69
C VAL A 69 16.60 15.54 -2.78
N ILE A 70 17.76 15.70 -3.43
CA ILE A 70 18.76 14.62 -3.53
C ILE A 70 19.35 14.29 -2.15
N GLY A 71 19.65 15.32 -1.33
CA GLY A 71 20.14 15.13 0.04
C GLY A 71 19.10 14.47 0.96
N ARG A 72 17.82 14.86 0.85
CA ARG A 72 16.70 14.21 1.56
C ARG A 72 16.52 12.77 1.09
N PHE A 73 16.58 12.50 -0.20
CA PHE A 73 16.45 11.14 -0.72
C PHE A 73 17.57 10.23 -0.20
N ALA A 74 18.82 10.70 -0.18
CA ALA A 74 19.95 9.92 0.33
C ALA A 74 19.86 9.65 1.85
N GLY A 75 19.47 10.64 2.65
CA GLY A 75 19.38 10.49 4.11
C GLY A 75 18.05 9.88 4.59
N GLN A 76 16.93 10.51 4.23
CA GLN A 76 15.58 10.11 4.61
C GLN A 76 15.14 8.82 3.90
N GLY A 77 15.57 8.57 2.66
CA GLY A 77 15.18 7.38 1.91
C GLY A 77 15.70 6.09 2.54
N VAL A 78 16.97 6.05 2.96
CA VAL A 78 17.58 4.87 3.61
C VAL A 78 16.99 4.63 5.01
N MET A 79 16.78 5.70 5.77
CA MET A 79 16.15 5.60 7.10
C MET A 79 14.68 5.17 7.01
N SER A 80 13.92 5.74 6.05
CA SER A 80 12.52 5.39 5.79
C SER A 80 12.38 3.94 5.32
N LEU A 81 13.30 3.45 4.47
CA LEU A 81 13.36 2.03 4.11
C LEU A 81 13.55 1.16 5.35
N THR A 82 14.58 1.45 6.13
CA THR A 82 14.99 0.57 7.23
C THR A 82 13.94 0.56 8.35
N LEU A 83 13.59 1.73 8.88
CA LEU A 83 12.61 1.85 9.96
C LEU A 83 11.19 1.53 9.46
N GLY A 84 10.85 1.92 8.24
CA GLY A 84 9.55 1.64 7.63
C GLY A 84 9.33 0.15 7.39
N LEU A 85 10.34 -0.59 6.93
CA LEU A 85 10.23 -2.04 6.75
C LEU A 85 10.18 -2.77 8.08
N ILE A 86 10.95 -2.33 9.09
CA ILE A 86 10.86 -2.88 10.46
C ILE A 86 9.45 -2.67 11.02
N GLY A 87 8.94 -1.43 10.94
CA GLY A 87 7.58 -1.10 11.38
C GLY A 87 6.52 -1.91 10.62
N THR A 88 6.64 -2.01 9.29
CA THR A 88 5.74 -2.79 8.44
C THR A 88 5.77 -4.26 8.85
N PHE A 89 6.95 -4.83 9.11
CA PHE A 89 7.05 -6.21 9.58
C PHE A 89 6.30 -6.42 10.90
N PHE A 90 6.51 -5.57 11.91
CA PHE A 90 5.80 -5.69 13.18
C PHE A 90 4.29 -5.58 13.01
N VAL A 91 3.81 -4.59 12.25
CA VAL A 91 2.38 -4.40 11.99
C VAL A 91 1.78 -5.62 11.29
N LEU A 92 2.42 -6.10 10.22
CA LEU A 92 1.93 -7.26 9.47
C LEU A 92 2.01 -8.54 10.31
N ALA A 93 3.05 -8.74 11.11
CA ALA A 93 3.19 -9.91 11.98
C ALA A 93 2.11 -9.94 13.07
N ILE A 94 1.91 -8.83 13.79
CA ILE A 94 0.86 -8.70 14.81
C ILE A 94 -0.52 -8.91 14.19
N TYR A 95 -0.79 -8.24 13.07
CA TYR A 95 -2.06 -8.39 12.36
C TYR A 95 -2.29 -9.83 11.91
N SER A 96 -1.26 -10.52 11.41
CA SER A 96 -1.38 -11.90 10.95
C SER A 96 -1.72 -12.87 12.08
N VAL A 97 -1.13 -12.68 13.25
CA VAL A 97 -1.45 -13.47 14.44
C VAL A 97 -2.91 -13.22 14.86
N ILE A 98 -3.32 -11.96 15.02
CA ILE A 98 -4.69 -11.61 15.41
C ILE A 98 -5.69 -12.15 14.39
N PHE A 99 -5.45 -11.91 13.09
CA PHE A 99 -6.32 -12.36 12.02
C PHE A 99 -6.45 -13.88 12.00
N SER A 100 -5.35 -14.62 12.12
CA SER A 100 -5.40 -16.10 12.13
C SER A 100 -6.22 -16.64 13.30
N GLN A 101 -6.10 -16.04 14.49
CA GLN A 101 -6.89 -16.41 15.67
C GLN A 101 -8.38 -16.12 15.47
N VAL A 102 -8.73 -14.93 14.95
CA VAL A 102 -10.12 -14.57 14.65
C VAL A 102 -10.68 -15.49 13.58
N ALA A 103 -9.96 -15.71 12.48
CA ALA A 103 -10.38 -16.56 11.38
C ALA A 103 -10.61 -18.02 11.82
N ASN A 104 -9.76 -18.55 12.70
CA ASN A 104 -9.92 -19.89 13.25
C ASN A 104 -11.17 -20.05 14.11
N LYS A 105 -11.60 -18.99 14.81
CA LYS A 105 -12.92 -18.98 15.51
C LYS A 105 -14.11 -19.04 14.55
N PHE A 106 -13.92 -18.63 13.29
CA PHE A 106 -14.91 -18.75 12.21
C PHE A 106 -14.69 -20.01 11.34
N GLY A 107 -13.90 -20.97 11.83
CA GLY A 107 -13.68 -22.28 11.19
C GLY A 107 -12.87 -22.21 9.89
N ALA A 108 -11.85 -21.35 9.83
CA ALA A 108 -11.03 -21.14 8.64
C ALA A 108 -9.66 -21.84 8.64
N HIS A 109 -9.42 -22.77 9.59
CA HIS A 109 -8.24 -23.64 9.74
C HIS A 109 -6.92 -23.09 9.13
N THR A 110 -6.52 -21.89 9.53
CA THR A 110 -5.37 -21.16 8.98
C THR A 110 -4.30 -20.93 10.03
N ASN A 111 -3.07 -20.66 9.60
CA ASN A 111 -1.93 -20.37 10.46
C ASN A 111 -1.42 -18.94 10.21
N TYR A 112 -0.73 -18.37 11.20
CA TYR A 112 -0.18 -17.02 11.13
C TYR A 112 0.81 -16.86 9.96
N GLU A 113 1.61 -17.89 9.65
CA GLU A 113 2.57 -17.87 8.54
C GLU A 113 1.89 -17.73 7.17
N SER A 114 0.82 -18.48 6.96
CA SER A 114 0.03 -18.43 5.74
C SER A 114 -0.63 -17.07 5.55
N VAL A 115 -1.12 -16.48 6.64
CA VAL A 115 -1.67 -15.12 6.63
C VAL A 115 -0.58 -14.07 6.36
N LEU A 116 0.57 -14.18 7.04
CA LEU A 116 1.69 -13.25 6.89
C LEU A 116 2.24 -13.24 5.48
N LYS A 117 2.33 -14.41 4.83
CA LYS A 117 2.65 -14.53 3.40
C LYS A 117 1.73 -13.63 2.58
N ILE A 118 0.42 -13.77 2.72
CA ILE A 118 -0.56 -12.99 1.95
C ILE A 118 -0.42 -11.49 2.25
N CYS A 119 -0.26 -11.11 3.51
CA CYS A 119 -0.07 -9.72 3.90
C CYS A 119 1.14 -9.07 3.22
N TRP A 120 2.25 -9.78 3.06
CA TRP A 120 3.40 -9.27 2.32
C TRP A 120 3.09 -9.03 0.83
N TYR A 121 2.49 -10.00 0.14
CA TYR A 121 2.10 -9.82 -1.26
C TYR A 121 1.07 -8.70 -1.43
N GLN A 122 0.13 -8.55 -0.49
CA GLN A 122 -0.82 -7.43 -0.48
C GLN A 122 -0.09 -6.09 -0.32
N SER A 123 0.87 -5.99 0.60
CA SER A 123 1.68 -4.78 0.80
C SER A 123 2.47 -4.41 -0.45
N ALA A 124 3.11 -5.38 -1.11
CA ALA A 124 3.80 -5.16 -2.38
C ALA A 124 2.83 -4.65 -3.47
N TYR A 125 1.63 -5.24 -3.53
CA TYR A 125 0.61 -4.86 -4.51
C TYR A 125 0.05 -3.45 -4.26
N THR A 126 -0.14 -3.05 -3.01
CA THR A 126 -0.53 -1.67 -2.66
C THR A 126 0.53 -0.67 -3.13
N GLN A 127 1.81 -0.97 -2.93
CA GLN A 127 2.90 -0.10 -3.38
C GLN A 127 2.91 0.04 -4.90
N PHE A 128 2.69 -1.06 -5.62
CA PHE A 128 2.55 -1.02 -7.08
C PHE A 128 1.38 -0.13 -7.53
N LEU A 129 0.19 -0.30 -6.95
CA LEU A 129 -0.97 0.53 -7.29
C LEU A 129 -0.72 2.01 -6.98
N SER A 130 -0.05 2.31 -5.87
CA SER A 130 0.31 3.69 -5.50
C SER A 130 1.24 4.34 -6.53
N ILE A 131 2.24 3.61 -7.05
CA ILE A 131 3.10 4.12 -8.13
C ILE A 131 2.28 4.35 -9.42
N MET A 132 1.37 3.44 -9.77
CA MET A 132 0.55 3.59 -10.98
C MET A 132 -0.39 4.80 -10.89
N ILE A 133 -1.01 5.03 -9.73
CA ILE A 133 -1.78 6.25 -9.48
C ILE A 133 -0.86 7.47 -9.60
N GLY A 134 0.28 7.48 -8.91
CA GLY A 134 1.22 8.61 -8.95
C GLY A 134 1.67 8.96 -10.38
N LEU A 135 1.95 7.97 -11.22
CA LEU A 135 2.26 8.19 -12.65
C LEU A 135 1.12 8.86 -13.40
N LEU A 136 -0.11 8.40 -13.19
CA LEU A 136 -1.29 9.00 -13.79
C LEU A 136 -1.48 10.45 -13.31
N GLU A 137 -1.28 10.71 -12.01
CA GLU A 137 -1.37 12.04 -11.42
C GLU A 137 -0.36 13.01 -12.03
N ILE A 138 0.90 12.60 -12.16
CA ILE A 138 1.96 13.41 -12.77
C ILE A 138 1.64 13.74 -14.22
N MET A 139 1.24 12.75 -15.03
CA MET A 139 0.87 12.98 -16.43
C MET A 139 -0.23 14.04 -16.54
N LEU A 140 -1.26 13.90 -15.72
CA LEU A 140 -2.38 14.82 -15.74
C LEU A 140 -1.94 16.23 -15.33
N VAL A 141 -1.09 16.38 -14.30
CA VAL A 141 -0.59 17.69 -13.85
C VAL A 141 0.20 18.39 -14.95
N ILE A 142 1.04 17.64 -15.68
CA ILE A 142 1.80 18.17 -16.82
C ILE A 142 0.86 18.64 -17.94
N ILE A 143 -0.15 17.84 -18.28
CA ILE A 143 -1.17 18.20 -19.28
C ILE A 143 -1.93 19.46 -18.84
N ALA A 144 -2.38 19.51 -17.57
CA ALA A 144 -3.10 20.64 -17.03
C ALA A 144 -2.26 21.93 -17.08
N LYS A 145 -0.96 21.83 -16.81
CA LYS A 145 -0.03 22.95 -16.99
C LYS A 145 0.12 23.35 -18.46
N GLY A 146 0.32 22.40 -19.37
CA GLY A 146 0.47 22.68 -20.80
C GLY A 146 -0.76 23.33 -21.43
N LEU A 147 -1.96 23.02 -20.92
CA LEU A 147 -3.22 23.63 -21.33
C LEU A 147 -3.50 24.99 -20.65
N GLY A 148 -2.60 25.49 -19.80
CA GLY A 148 -2.73 26.79 -19.15
C GLY A 148 -3.73 26.85 -17.98
N PHE A 149 -4.25 25.71 -17.49
CA PHE A 149 -5.25 25.69 -16.40
C PHE A 149 -4.74 26.25 -15.07
N TYR A 150 -3.41 26.31 -14.88
CA TYR A 150 -2.80 26.89 -13.68
C TYR A 150 -2.60 28.41 -13.76
N GLU A 151 -2.54 28.98 -14.97
CA GLU A 151 -2.30 30.42 -15.21
C GLU A 151 -3.62 31.15 -15.53
N ALA A 152 -4.52 30.49 -16.26
CA ALA A 152 -5.88 30.94 -16.47
C ALA A 152 -6.72 30.58 -15.24
N SER A 153 -6.97 31.58 -14.39
CA SER A 153 -7.66 31.59 -13.08
C SER A 153 -9.01 30.84 -12.91
N SER A 154 -9.29 29.73 -13.58
CA SER A 154 -10.52 28.98 -13.36
C SER A 154 -10.37 28.08 -12.12
N THR A 155 -10.78 28.59 -10.96
CA THR A 155 -11.02 27.79 -9.75
C THR A 155 -11.85 26.53 -10.07
N LEU A 156 -12.71 26.60 -11.09
CA LEU A 156 -13.47 25.49 -11.64
C LEU A 156 -12.60 24.39 -12.27
N GLY A 157 -11.59 24.72 -13.09
CA GLY A 157 -10.72 23.73 -13.73
C GLY A 157 -9.91 22.94 -12.70
N LEU A 158 -9.34 23.64 -11.70
CA LEU A 158 -8.60 23.01 -10.60
C LEU A 158 -9.51 22.11 -9.74
N THR A 159 -10.77 22.52 -9.53
CA THR A 159 -11.76 21.78 -8.76
C THR A 159 -12.20 20.50 -9.46
N ILE A 160 -12.49 20.57 -10.77
CA ILE A 160 -12.84 19.39 -11.59
C ILE A 160 -11.69 18.37 -11.55
N PHE A 161 -10.46 18.85 -11.64
CA PHE A 161 -9.26 18.03 -11.61
C PHE A 161 -9.07 17.33 -10.25
N ASN A 162 -9.32 18.03 -9.14
CA ASN A 162 -9.31 17.45 -7.81
C ASN A 162 -10.39 16.35 -7.64
N TYR A 163 -11.62 16.60 -8.09
CA TYR A 163 -12.68 15.59 -8.05
C TYR A 163 -12.34 14.35 -8.88
N PHE A 164 -11.75 14.53 -10.06
CA PHE A 164 -11.27 13.42 -10.87
C PHE A 164 -10.24 12.57 -10.10
N PHE A 165 -9.28 13.18 -9.42
CA PHE A 165 -8.33 12.45 -8.58
C PHE A 165 -8.98 11.68 -7.44
N GLN A 166 -9.96 12.28 -6.76
CA GLN A 166 -10.69 11.59 -5.69
C GLN A 166 -11.42 10.36 -6.22
N ILE A 167 -12.06 10.45 -7.40
CA ILE A 167 -12.76 9.33 -8.04
C ILE A 167 -11.79 8.21 -8.42
N VAL A 168 -10.64 8.54 -9.02
CA VAL A 168 -9.61 7.55 -9.39
C VAL A 168 -9.05 6.85 -8.15
N ASN A 169 -8.75 7.61 -7.09
CA ASN A 169 -8.27 7.07 -5.83
C ASN A 169 -9.32 6.15 -5.17
N LEU A 170 -10.59 6.55 -5.18
CA LEU A 170 -11.69 5.72 -4.69
C LEU A 170 -11.85 4.42 -5.50
N GLY A 171 -11.80 4.50 -6.82
CA GLY A 171 -11.87 3.33 -7.71
C GLY A 171 -10.71 2.36 -7.47
N THR A 172 -9.50 2.89 -7.29
CA THR A 172 -8.31 2.07 -7.00
C THR A 172 -8.39 1.45 -5.60
N PHE A 173 -8.93 2.16 -4.63
CA PHE A 173 -9.19 1.62 -3.29
C PHE A 173 -10.18 0.45 -3.33
N ILE A 174 -11.30 0.60 -4.04
CA ILE A 174 -12.29 -0.47 -4.22
C ILE A 174 -11.65 -1.68 -4.93
N TRP A 175 -10.84 -1.43 -5.96
CA TRP A 175 -10.10 -2.48 -6.66
C TRP A 175 -9.13 -3.21 -5.73
N PHE A 176 -8.35 -2.47 -4.95
CA PHE A 176 -7.42 -3.03 -3.97
C PHE A 176 -8.16 -3.90 -2.93
N LEU A 177 -9.26 -3.38 -2.35
CA LEU A 177 -10.08 -4.15 -1.42
C LEU A 177 -10.57 -5.46 -2.05
N TRP A 178 -11.01 -5.40 -3.31
CA TRP A 178 -11.52 -6.57 -4.01
C TRP A 178 -10.44 -7.63 -4.28
N VAL A 179 -9.23 -7.22 -4.68
CA VAL A 179 -8.08 -8.13 -4.84
C VAL A 179 -7.66 -8.69 -3.49
N SER A 180 -7.58 -7.85 -2.46
CA SER A 180 -7.22 -8.22 -1.09
C SER A 180 -8.15 -9.28 -0.51
N LEU A 181 -9.47 -9.07 -0.61
CA LEU A 181 -10.49 -10.00 -0.13
C LEU A 181 -10.48 -11.33 -0.91
N SER A 182 -10.25 -11.27 -2.22
CA SER A 182 -10.15 -12.48 -3.05
C SER A 182 -8.91 -13.30 -2.71
N LEU A 183 -7.76 -12.64 -2.51
CA LEU A 183 -6.50 -13.29 -2.16
C LEU A 183 -6.56 -13.92 -0.76
N MET A 184 -7.02 -13.16 0.22
CA MET A 184 -7.15 -13.62 1.60
C MET A 184 -8.24 -14.69 1.75
N GLY A 185 -9.39 -14.50 1.10
CA GLY A 185 -10.51 -15.43 1.16
C GLY A 185 -10.15 -16.80 0.59
N ARG A 186 -9.35 -16.83 -0.47
CA ARG A 186 -8.83 -18.08 -1.03
C ARG A 186 -7.81 -18.75 -0.09
N GLN A 187 -7.00 -17.98 0.62
CA GLN A 187 -6.03 -18.52 1.59
C GLN A 187 -6.70 -19.14 2.83
N ILE A 188 -7.86 -18.63 3.23
CA ILE A 188 -8.62 -19.14 4.40
C ILE A 188 -9.82 -20.01 3.99
N GLU A 189 -9.97 -20.30 2.70
CA GLU A 189 -11.05 -21.09 2.12
C GLU A 189 -12.46 -20.59 2.53
N LYS A 190 -12.64 -19.26 2.58
CA LYS A 190 -13.94 -18.62 2.90
C LYS A 190 -14.40 -17.71 1.77
N GLY A 191 -15.70 -17.47 1.74
CA GLY A 191 -16.28 -16.44 0.88
C GLY A 191 -15.74 -15.05 1.20
N ARG A 192 -15.77 -14.16 0.20
CA ARG A 192 -15.25 -12.78 0.31
C ARG A 192 -15.92 -11.97 1.42
N LEU A 193 -17.23 -12.14 1.61
CA LEU A 193 -17.99 -11.43 2.63
C LEU A 193 -17.63 -11.89 4.05
N ALA A 194 -17.44 -13.19 4.25
CA ALA A 194 -16.95 -13.72 5.52
C ALA A 194 -15.52 -13.23 5.82
N THR A 195 -14.65 -13.24 4.79
CA THR A 195 -13.27 -12.71 4.88
C THR A 195 -13.26 -11.24 5.26
N PHE A 196 -14.17 -10.44 4.69
CA PHE A 196 -14.33 -9.03 5.02
C PHE A 196 -14.76 -8.83 6.48
N GLY A 197 -15.77 -9.57 6.96
CA GLY A 197 -16.21 -9.52 8.35
C GLY A 197 -15.11 -9.91 9.34
N ILE A 198 -14.37 -10.99 9.05
CA ILE A 198 -13.19 -11.41 9.83
C ILE A 198 -12.13 -10.31 9.86
N GLY A 199 -11.86 -9.68 8.71
CA GLY A 199 -10.91 -8.56 8.60
C GLY A 199 -11.30 -7.35 9.45
N ILE A 200 -12.58 -6.95 9.44
CA ILE A 200 -13.09 -5.87 10.29
C ILE A 200 -12.88 -6.23 11.76
N LEU A 201 -13.31 -7.42 12.19
CA LEU A 201 -13.18 -7.86 13.58
C LEU A 201 -11.71 -7.92 14.02
N ALA A 202 -10.82 -8.43 13.17
CA ALA A 202 -9.39 -8.46 13.44
C ALA A 202 -8.79 -7.05 13.57
N SER A 203 -9.23 -6.10 12.73
CA SER A 203 -8.74 -4.71 12.77
C SER A 203 -9.26 -3.91 13.97
N LEU A 204 -10.43 -4.25 14.51
CA LEU A 204 -11.00 -3.58 15.69
C LEU A 204 -10.20 -3.84 16.97
N ILE A 205 -9.53 -5.00 17.08
CA ILE A 205 -8.79 -5.39 18.29
C ILE A 205 -7.63 -4.41 18.57
N PRO A 206 -6.71 -4.12 17.63
CA PRO A 206 -5.68 -3.10 17.83
C PRO A 206 -6.26 -1.70 18.10
N VAL A 207 -7.34 -1.33 17.41
CA VAL A 207 -7.98 -0.01 17.56
C VAL A 207 -8.53 0.16 18.98
N ALA A 208 -9.21 -0.85 19.51
CA ALA A 208 -9.72 -0.83 20.87
C ALA A 208 -8.59 -0.74 21.91
N PHE A 209 -7.49 -1.48 21.70
CA PHE A 209 -6.33 -1.45 22.58
C PHE A 209 -5.68 -0.06 22.63
N ILE A 210 -5.45 0.56 21.47
CA ILE A 210 -4.91 1.93 21.39
C ILE A 210 -5.88 2.93 22.03
N GLY A 211 -7.18 2.81 21.77
CA GLY A 211 -8.21 3.67 22.37
C GLY A 211 -8.20 3.62 23.90
N ILE A 212 -8.08 2.42 24.48
CA ILE A 212 -7.97 2.24 25.93
C ILE A 212 -6.69 2.89 26.46
N LEU A 213 -5.56 2.68 25.80
CA LEU A 213 -4.27 3.21 26.23
C LEU A 213 -4.26 4.74 26.22
N VAL A 214 -4.78 5.36 25.15
CA VAL A 214 -4.95 6.81 25.06
C VAL A 214 -5.88 7.32 26.16
N GLY A 215 -7.02 6.63 26.39
CA GLY A 215 -7.94 6.98 27.47
C GLY A 215 -7.29 6.93 28.86
N LEU A 216 -6.48 5.92 29.13
CA LEU A 216 -5.72 5.80 30.39
C LEU A 216 -4.70 6.93 30.55
N VAL A 217 -3.97 7.28 29.49
CA VAL A 217 -3.03 8.41 29.52
C VAL A 217 -3.76 9.72 29.77
N MET A 218 -4.88 9.97 29.08
CA MET A 218 -5.68 11.18 29.31
C MET A 218 -6.20 11.27 30.74
N LEU A 219 -6.70 10.17 31.31
CA LEU A 219 -7.13 10.11 32.72
C LEU A 219 -5.98 10.29 33.72
N ALA A 220 -4.77 9.84 33.37
CA ALA A 220 -3.58 10.01 34.20
C ALA A 220 -3.04 11.44 34.15
N THR A 221 -3.20 12.14 33.01
CA THR A 221 -2.72 13.53 32.81
C THR A 221 -3.75 14.57 33.29
N SER A 222 -5.02 14.19 33.47
CA SER A 222 -6.08 15.06 33.99
C SER A 222 -6.14 15.10 35.52
N ARG A 223 -5.15 14.53 36.21
CA ARG A 223 -4.93 14.63 37.67
C ARG A 223 -3.76 15.56 37.93
#